data_AF-A0A3M9MF76-F1
#
_entry.id   AF-A0A3M9MF76-F1
#
_cell.length_a   1.000
_cell.length_b   1.000
_cell.length_c   1.000
_cell.angle_alpha   90.00
_cell.angle_beta   90.00
_cell.angle_gamma   90.00
#
_symmetry.space_group_name_H-M   'P 1'
#
loop_
_entity.id
_entity.type
_entity.pdbx_description
1 polymer ?
#
loop_
_entity_poly.entity_id
_entity_poly.type
_entity_poly.pdbx_seq_one_letter_code
_entity_poly.pdbx_strand_id
1 'polypeptide(L)'
;MPRPDASQKLAASKPKDGPSKGLIGGVIAAILVVAIVVGVFVTQANKSGAYSGPVPKGGTSDAKGLRAYPGVKLQAGAPTVDLYEDFQCPICNDLEKANGEQILADAKAGKIKLVWHLMTFLEDNFQNAPASTIAANGLYCAADEGEAAAYHKANFAGQRPESEEEKGDSYTLADIKKYGQQAGITGAALTKFNTCVDDRSYAKYVKATMTNAGKAG
;
A
#
# COMPACT_ATOMS: atom_id res chain seq x y z
N MET A 1 -62.04 -39.53 49.70
CA MET A 1 -61.28 -38.31 49.39
C MET A 1 -61.58 -37.91 47.94
N PRO A 2 -62.04 -36.69 47.63
CA PRO A 2 -62.27 -36.27 46.25
C PRO A 2 -60.93 -36.20 45.50
N ARG A 3 -60.90 -36.62 44.23
CA ARG A 3 -59.68 -36.50 43.39
C ARG A 3 -59.40 -35.02 43.12
N PRO A 4 -58.15 -34.55 43.23
CA PRO A 4 -57.82 -33.15 42.97
C PRO A 4 -58.12 -32.77 41.52
N ASP A 5 -58.72 -31.59 41.35
CA ASP A 5 -59.18 -31.04 40.08
C ASP A 5 -57.98 -30.72 39.15
N ALA A 6 -57.96 -31.35 37.98
CA ALA A 6 -56.90 -31.18 36.98
C ALA A 6 -56.86 -29.77 36.36
N SER A 7 -57.89 -28.95 36.56
CA SER A 7 -57.95 -27.57 36.06
C SER A 7 -56.90 -26.65 36.70
N GLN A 8 -56.47 -26.92 37.94
CA GLN A 8 -55.43 -26.12 38.60
C GLN A 8 -54.04 -26.31 37.98
N LYS A 9 -53.73 -27.47 37.38
CA LYS A 9 -52.43 -27.71 36.74
C LYS A 9 -52.32 -27.09 35.34
N LEU A 10 -53.46 -26.89 34.66
CA LEU A 10 -53.50 -26.29 33.33
C LEU A 10 -53.34 -24.76 33.39
N ALA A 11 -53.84 -24.10 34.44
CA ALA A 11 -53.69 -22.66 34.63
C ALA A 11 -52.24 -22.21 34.90
N ALA A 12 -51.40 -23.09 35.46
CA ALA A 12 -50.01 -22.79 35.80
C ALA A 12 -49.04 -22.84 34.59
N SER A 13 -49.50 -23.26 33.42
CA SER A 13 -48.66 -23.55 32.25
C SER A 13 -48.83 -22.57 31.10
N LYS A 14 -49.38 -21.37 31.33
CA LYS A 14 -49.49 -20.35 30.28
C LYS A 14 -48.07 -20.00 29.78
N PRO A 15 -47.73 -20.26 28.50
CA PRO A 15 -46.41 -19.92 27.99
C PRO A 15 -46.18 -18.42 28.16
N LYS A 16 -44.97 -18.02 28.59
CA LYS A 16 -44.59 -16.59 28.54
C LYS A 16 -44.78 -16.12 27.11
N ASP A 17 -45.58 -15.06 26.93
CA ASP A 17 -45.74 -14.45 25.62
C ASP A 17 -44.36 -14.08 25.08
N GLY A 18 -44.07 -14.54 23.87
CA GLY A 18 -42.81 -14.23 23.20
C GLY A 18 -42.63 -12.73 23.00
N PRO A 19 -41.43 -12.27 22.60
CA PRO A 19 -41.17 -10.86 22.36
C PRO A 19 -42.24 -10.24 21.45
N SER A 20 -42.67 -9.00 21.73
CA SER A 20 -43.76 -8.38 20.98
C SER A 20 -43.42 -8.30 19.48
N LYS A 21 -44.44 -8.41 18.61
CA LYS A 21 -44.25 -8.31 17.16
C LYS A 21 -43.56 -6.99 16.74
N GLY A 22 -43.74 -5.93 17.54
CA GLY A 22 -43.05 -4.65 17.37
C GLY A 22 -41.56 -4.71 17.72
N LEU A 23 -41.17 -5.43 18.77
CA LEU A 23 -39.75 -5.65 19.10
C LEU A 23 -39.06 -6.48 18.00
N ILE A 24 -39.73 -7.55 17.54
CA ILE A 24 -39.21 -8.40 16.46
C ILE A 24 -39.05 -7.58 15.18
N GLY A 25 -40.05 -6.77 14.81
CA GLY A 25 -39.97 -5.88 13.65
C GLY A 25 -38.85 -4.84 13.77
N GLY A 26 -38.67 -4.24 14.95
CA GLY A 26 -37.61 -3.26 15.21
C GLY A 26 -36.21 -3.85 15.13
N VAL A 27 -35.99 -5.06 15.66
CA VAL A 27 -34.70 -5.76 15.59
C VAL A 27 -34.36 -6.13 14.15
N ILE A 28 -35.33 -6.64 13.38
CA ILE A 28 -35.12 -6.97 11.97
C ILE A 28 -34.76 -5.71 11.16
N ALA A 29 -35.45 -4.60 11.37
CA ALA A 29 -35.16 -3.34 10.71
C ALA A 29 -33.75 -2.82 11.05
N ALA A 30 -33.34 -2.88 12.33
CA ALA A 30 -32.01 -2.47 12.75
C ALA A 30 -30.90 -3.33 12.11
N ILE A 31 -31.09 -4.66 12.07
CA ILE A 31 -30.13 -5.57 11.42
C ILE A 31 -30.02 -5.28 9.92
N LEU A 32 -31.14 -5.02 9.24
CA LEU A 32 -31.13 -4.66 7.82
C LEU A 32 -30.40 -3.35 7.55
N VAL A 33 -30.61 -2.32 8.38
CA VAL A 33 -29.89 -1.04 8.25
C VAL A 33 -28.39 -1.25 8.47
N VAL A 34 -28.00 -2.00 9.50
CA VAL A 34 -26.59 -2.31 9.75
C VAL A 34 -25.99 -3.11 8.60
N ALA A 35 -26.70 -4.10 8.06
CA ALA A 35 -26.24 -4.89 6.91
C ALA A 35 -26.11 -4.04 5.64
N ILE A 36 -27.00 -3.07 5.41
CA ILE A 36 -26.90 -2.13 4.29
C ILE A 36 -25.72 -1.19 4.49
N VAL A 37 -25.54 -0.62 5.68
CA VAL A 37 -24.41 0.27 5.99
C VAL A 37 -23.09 -0.49 5.82
N VAL A 38 -22.96 -1.67 6.42
CA VAL A 38 -21.79 -2.55 6.26
C VAL A 38 -21.61 -2.95 4.79
N GLY A 39 -22.68 -3.31 4.08
CA GLY A 39 -22.61 -3.64 2.66
C GLY A 39 -22.14 -2.47 1.78
N VAL A 40 -22.61 -1.25 2.04
CA VAL A 40 -22.19 -0.03 1.35
C VAL A 40 -20.74 0.31 1.71
N PHE A 41 -20.35 0.21 2.97
CA PHE A 41 -18.97 0.44 3.40
C PHE A 41 -18.00 -0.60 2.83
N VAL A 42 -18.35 -1.88 2.85
CA VAL A 42 -17.55 -2.97 2.27
C VAL A 42 -17.46 -2.83 0.75
N THR A 43 -18.55 -2.47 0.06
CA THR A 43 -18.51 -2.26 -1.40
C THR A 43 -17.78 -0.97 -1.79
N GLN A 44 -17.79 0.07 -0.96
CA GLN A 44 -16.96 1.26 -1.16
C GLN A 44 -15.48 1.00 -0.87
N ALA A 45 -15.16 0.26 0.20
CA ALA A 45 -13.80 -0.16 0.50
C ALA A 45 -13.23 -1.08 -0.60
N ASN A 46 -14.06 -1.97 -1.15
CA ASN A 46 -13.70 -2.87 -2.24
C ASN A 46 -13.73 -2.25 -3.64
N LYS A 47 -14.21 -1.00 -3.79
CA LYS A 47 -13.98 -0.22 -5.02
C LYS A 47 -12.55 0.33 -4.99
N SER A 48 -11.60 -0.55 -5.25
CA SER A 48 -10.34 -0.13 -5.87
C SER A 48 -10.72 0.34 -7.28
N GLY A 49 -10.82 1.66 -7.47
CA GLY A 49 -10.97 2.22 -8.81
C GLY A 49 -9.83 1.69 -9.65
N ALA A 50 -10.14 1.06 -10.79
CA ALA A 50 -9.12 0.52 -11.67
C ALA A 50 -8.17 1.65 -12.06
N TYR A 51 -6.90 1.52 -11.69
CA TYR A 51 -5.87 2.46 -12.09
C TYR A 51 -5.85 2.53 -13.63
N SER A 52 -5.84 3.74 -14.18
CA SER A 52 -5.65 3.97 -15.62
C SER A 52 -4.46 4.89 -15.84
N GLY A 53 -3.44 4.35 -16.50
CA GLY A 53 -2.18 5.04 -16.77
C GLY A 53 -1.04 4.07 -17.05
N PRO A 54 0.17 4.59 -17.28
CA PRO A 54 1.37 3.78 -17.46
C PRO A 54 1.64 2.89 -16.24
N VAL A 55 1.98 1.63 -16.47
CA VAL A 55 2.38 0.68 -15.43
C VAL A 55 3.89 0.43 -15.58
N PRO A 56 4.71 0.72 -14.57
CA PRO A 56 6.14 0.50 -14.66
C PRO A 56 6.44 -1.00 -14.72
N LYS A 57 7.61 -1.36 -15.27
CA LYS A 57 8.05 -2.76 -15.30
C LYS A 57 8.12 -3.34 -13.88
N GLY A 58 7.38 -4.42 -13.65
CA GLY A 58 7.25 -5.04 -12.32
C GLY A 58 6.11 -4.48 -11.47
N GLY A 59 5.42 -3.44 -11.95
CA GLY A 59 4.17 -2.95 -11.37
C GLY A 59 2.96 -3.82 -11.73
N THR A 60 1.83 -3.54 -11.10
CA THR A 60 0.55 -4.19 -11.34
C THR A 60 -0.46 -3.22 -11.94
N SER A 61 -1.42 -3.70 -12.73
CA SER A 61 -2.44 -2.85 -13.37
C SER A 61 -3.38 -2.17 -12.39
N ASP A 62 -3.47 -2.66 -11.16
CA ASP A 62 -4.23 -2.06 -10.07
C ASP A 62 -3.38 -1.12 -9.20
N ALA A 63 -2.11 -0.87 -9.56
CA ALA A 63 -1.16 -0.01 -8.85
C ALA A 63 -1.03 -0.37 -7.35
N LYS A 64 -0.70 -1.64 -7.07
CA LYS A 64 -0.47 -2.16 -5.71
C LYS A 64 1.02 -2.44 -5.46
N GLY A 65 1.87 -1.50 -5.90
CA GLY A 65 3.31 -1.59 -5.70
C GLY A 65 4.09 -2.09 -6.91
N LEU A 66 5.37 -2.38 -6.66
CA LEU A 66 6.39 -2.74 -7.65
C LEU A 66 7.19 -3.94 -7.15
N ARG A 67 7.16 -5.03 -7.92
CA ARG A 67 8.02 -6.19 -7.66
C ARG A 67 9.46 -5.85 -8.04
N ALA A 68 10.39 -5.88 -7.08
CA ALA A 68 11.79 -5.48 -7.28
C ALA A 68 12.51 -6.25 -8.40
N TYR A 69 12.26 -7.57 -8.49
CA TYR A 69 12.85 -8.45 -9.50
C TYR A 69 11.77 -9.24 -10.25
N PRO A 70 11.07 -8.64 -11.23
CA PRO A 70 9.93 -9.28 -11.87
C PRO A 70 10.31 -10.49 -12.75
N GLY A 71 11.55 -10.55 -13.23
CA GLY A 71 12.08 -11.66 -14.04
C GLY A 71 12.65 -12.85 -13.23
N VAL A 72 12.78 -12.72 -11.91
CA VAL A 72 13.32 -13.81 -11.07
C VAL A 72 12.25 -14.88 -10.82
N LYS A 73 12.60 -16.15 -10.99
CA LYS A 73 11.74 -17.27 -10.62
C LYS A 73 11.77 -17.46 -9.11
N LEU A 74 10.59 -17.48 -8.48
CA LEU A 74 10.47 -17.74 -7.05
C LEU A 74 10.72 -19.22 -6.74
N GLN A 75 11.37 -19.48 -5.61
CA GLN A 75 11.51 -20.82 -5.04
C GLN A 75 10.14 -21.32 -4.55
N ALA A 76 9.97 -22.64 -4.47
CA ALA A 76 8.73 -23.21 -3.95
C ALA A 76 8.51 -22.77 -2.50
N GLY A 77 7.33 -22.20 -2.21
CA GLY A 77 7.00 -21.70 -0.88
C GLY A 77 7.62 -20.35 -0.50
N ALA A 78 8.29 -19.65 -1.42
CA ALA A 78 8.83 -18.32 -1.16
C ALA A 78 7.73 -17.34 -0.69
N PRO A 79 7.86 -16.72 0.50
CA PRO A 79 6.87 -15.77 0.98
C PRO A 79 6.92 -14.45 0.18
N THR A 80 5.84 -13.69 0.25
CA THR A 80 5.82 -12.29 -0.21
C THR A 80 6.24 -11.39 0.94
N VAL A 81 7.14 -10.45 0.66
CA VAL A 81 7.56 -9.40 1.57
C VAL A 81 7.12 -8.08 0.95
N ASP A 82 6.11 -7.47 1.57
CA ASP A 82 5.56 -6.18 1.19
C ASP A 82 6.21 -5.10 2.05
N LEU A 83 7.00 -4.22 1.44
CA LEU A 83 7.63 -3.09 2.12
C LEU A 83 6.91 -1.80 1.74
N TYR A 84 6.38 -1.12 2.75
CA TYR A 84 5.70 0.17 2.62
C TYR A 84 6.69 1.26 3.03
N GLU A 85 7.16 2.02 2.06
CA GLU A 85 8.31 2.90 2.25
C GLU A 85 8.07 4.27 1.64
N ASP A 86 8.57 5.29 2.33
CA ASP A 86 8.67 6.66 1.82
C ASP A 86 10.17 7.02 1.81
N PHE A 87 10.67 7.53 0.68
CA PHE A 87 12.08 7.89 0.53
C PHE A 87 12.51 9.05 1.44
N GLN A 88 11.57 9.81 2.00
CA GLN A 88 11.84 10.83 3.00
C GLN A 88 11.84 10.29 4.44
N CYS A 89 11.39 9.05 4.68
CA CYS A 89 11.26 8.51 6.03
C CYS A 89 12.61 8.06 6.61
N PRO A 90 13.09 8.64 7.72
CA PRO A 90 14.35 8.24 8.34
C PRO A 90 14.34 6.81 8.87
N ILE A 91 13.20 6.36 9.39
CA ILE A 91 13.03 5.00 9.91
C ILE A 91 13.06 3.97 8.77
N CYS A 92 12.51 4.30 7.60
CA CYS A 92 12.65 3.47 6.40
C CYS A 92 14.12 3.37 5.98
N ASN A 93 14.87 4.47 6.04
CA ASN A 93 16.30 4.44 5.74
C ASN A 93 17.10 3.60 6.75
N ASP A 94 16.75 3.64 8.03
CA ASP A 94 17.39 2.78 9.05
C ASP A 94 17.09 1.30 8.84
N LEU A 95 15.86 0.94 8.43
CA LEU A 95 15.52 -0.40 7.97
C LEU A 95 16.41 -0.83 6.80
N GLU A 96 16.56 0.04 5.80
CA GLU A 96 17.34 -0.26 4.59
C GLU A 96 18.84 -0.38 4.87
N LYS A 97 19.39 0.44 5.76
CA LYS A 97 20.78 0.30 6.22
C LYS A 97 21.00 -1.03 6.96
N ALA A 98 20.05 -1.44 7.80
CA ALA A 98 20.18 -2.65 8.59
C ALA A 98 19.96 -3.93 7.75
N ASN A 99 18.95 -3.92 6.89
CA ASN A 99 18.38 -5.14 6.31
C ASN A 99 18.31 -5.11 4.76
N GLY A 100 18.41 -3.96 4.13
CA GLY A 100 18.13 -3.77 2.70
C GLY A 100 18.99 -4.65 1.80
N GLU A 101 20.29 -4.78 2.09
CA GLU A 101 21.19 -5.65 1.31
C GLU A 101 20.77 -7.12 1.35
N GLN A 102 20.43 -7.64 2.53
CA GLN A 102 19.98 -9.03 2.69
C GLN A 102 18.62 -9.26 2.02
N ILE A 103 17.68 -8.33 2.21
CA ILE A 103 16.35 -8.38 1.58
C ILE A 103 16.49 -8.42 0.04
N LEU A 104 17.31 -7.54 -0.53
CA LEU A 104 17.57 -7.53 -1.97
C LEU A 104 18.26 -8.81 -2.46
N ALA A 105 19.22 -9.35 -1.70
CA ALA A 105 19.89 -10.60 -2.02
C ALA A 105 18.92 -11.79 -2.04
N ASP A 106 18.06 -11.90 -1.03
CA ASP A 106 17.06 -12.96 -0.95
C ASP A 106 15.99 -12.83 -2.05
N ALA A 107 15.59 -11.60 -2.39
CA ALA A 107 14.66 -11.34 -3.49
C ALA A 107 15.28 -11.72 -4.85
N LYS A 108 16.56 -11.36 -5.07
CA LYS A 108 17.29 -11.72 -6.30
C LYS A 108 17.51 -13.23 -6.42
N ALA A 109 17.71 -13.93 -5.31
CA ALA A 109 17.81 -15.39 -5.25
C ALA A 109 16.45 -16.11 -5.38
N GLY A 110 15.34 -15.36 -5.43
CA GLY A 110 13.98 -15.90 -5.52
C GLY A 110 13.46 -16.53 -4.23
N LYS A 111 14.13 -16.32 -3.09
CA LYS A 111 13.70 -16.81 -1.78
C LYS A 111 12.50 -16.03 -1.24
N ILE A 112 12.37 -14.77 -1.63
CA ILE A 112 11.21 -13.93 -1.32
C ILE A 112 10.69 -13.24 -2.59
N LYS A 113 9.40 -12.96 -2.63
CA LYS A 113 8.81 -11.99 -3.56
C LYS A 113 8.81 -10.63 -2.88
N LEU A 114 9.81 -9.80 -3.14
CA LEU A 114 9.85 -8.43 -2.64
C LEU A 114 8.95 -7.52 -3.49
N VAL A 115 8.03 -6.81 -2.83
CA VAL A 115 7.16 -5.80 -3.43
C VAL A 115 7.29 -4.51 -2.63
N TRP A 116 7.71 -3.43 -3.30
CA TRP A 116 7.71 -2.09 -2.72
C TRP A 116 6.38 -1.40 -2.98
N HIS A 117 5.81 -0.84 -1.93
CA HIS A 117 4.62 0.00 -1.93
C HIS A 117 5.05 1.41 -1.58
N LEU A 118 5.27 2.23 -2.60
CA LEU A 118 5.88 3.54 -2.41
C LEU A 118 4.82 4.50 -1.90
N MET A 119 5.12 5.05 -0.73
CA MET A 119 4.28 5.94 0.03
C MET A 119 4.78 7.37 -0.13
N THR A 120 3.89 8.34 0.09
CA THR A 120 4.22 9.77 0.02
C THR A 120 3.65 10.55 1.20
N PHE A 121 3.47 9.90 2.35
CA PHE A 121 2.78 10.51 3.51
C PHE A 121 3.57 11.62 4.19
N LEU A 122 4.88 11.74 3.96
CA LEU A 122 5.69 12.79 4.57
C LEU A 122 5.73 14.08 3.75
N GLU A 123 5.36 14.06 2.48
CA GLU A 123 5.48 15.23 1.62
C GLU A 123 4.59 16.41 2.09
N ASP A 124 3.45 16.12 2.74
CA ASP A 124 2.54 17.13 3.31
C ASP A 124 3.03 17.70 4.65
N ASN A 125 3.94 17.02 5.35
CA ASN A 125 4.47 17.44 6.66
C ASN A 125 5.66 18.39 6.54
N PHE A 126 6.29 18.44 5.36
CA PHE A 126 7.42 19.30 5.10
C PHE A 126 7.03 20.48 4.21
N GLN A 127 7.71 21.62 4.35
CA GLN A 127 7.45 22.82 3.52
C GLN A 127 8.04 22.68 2.10
N ASN A 128 7.98 21.49 1.52
CA ASN A 128 8.70 21.11 0.31
C ASN A 128 7.78 20.88 -0.89
N ALA A 129 8.39 21.00 -2.07
CA ALA A 129 7.88 20.40 -3.30
C ALA A 129 7.66 18.87 -3.10
N PRO A 130 6.85 18.19 -3.93
CA PRO A 130 6.41 16.80 -3.70
C PRO A 130 7.56 15.78 -3.84
N ALA A 131 8.42 15.72 -2.82
CA ALA A 131 9.73 15.11 -2.86
C ALA A 131 9.65 13.58 -2.79
N SER A 132 8.85 13.02 -1.88
CA SER A 132 8.47 11.60 -1.88
C SER A 132 7.91 11.17 -3.24
N THR A 133 7.02 11.98 -3.82
CA THR A 133 6.40 11.68 -5.12
C THR A 133 7.44 11.60 -6.25
N ILE A 134 8.37 12.56 -6.36
CA ILE A 134 9.38 12.51 -7.43
C ILE A 134 10.40 11.40 -7.21
N ALA A 135 10.74 11.08 -5.95
CA ALA A 135 11.62 9.98 -5.60
C ALA A 135 11.01 8.62 -5.97
N ALA A 136 9.73 8.42 -5.65
CA ALA A 136 8.95 7.24 -6.02
C ALA A 136 8.76 7.14 -7.55
N ASN A 137 8.48 8.25 -8.23
CA ASN A 137 8.44 8.29 -9.69
C ASN A 137 9.78 7.84 -10.30
N GLY A 138 10.90 8.32 -9.76
CA GLY A 138 12.24 7.92 -10.20
C GLY A 138 12.48 6.42 -10.04
N LEU A 139 11.99 5.78 -8.97
CA LEU A 139 12.10 4.33 -8.82
C LEU A 139 11.37 3.59 -9.94
N TYR A 140 10.16 4.05 -10.28
CA TYR A 140 9.38 3.46 -11.37
C TYR A 140 10.04 3.68 -12.74
N CYS A 141 10.62 4.85 -12.99
CA CYS A 141 11.43 5.09 -14.18
C CYS A 141 12.67 4.17 -14.23
N ALA A 142 13.36 3.97 -13.10
CA ALA A 142 14.51 3.07 -13.03
C ALA A 142 14.11 1.61 -13.23
N ALA A 143 12.89 1.23 -12.85
CA ALA A 143 12.37 -0.11 -13.05
C ALA A 143 12.24 -0.47 -14.55
N ASP A 144 11.81 0.47 -15.38
CA ASP A 144 11.73 0.26 -16.84
C ASP A 144 13.11 0.00 -17.46
N GLU A 145 14.14 0.65 -16.92
CA GLU A 145 15.53 0.44 -17.33
C GLU A 145 16.20 -0.76 -16.64
N GLY A 146 15.49 -1.46 -15.74
CA GLY A 146 15.98 -2.65 -15.04
C GLY A 146 16.83 -2.40 -13.79
N GLU A 147 16.92 -1.14 -13.35
CA GLU A 147 17.80 -0.69 -12.27
C GLU A 147 17.06 -0.25 -11.01
N ALA A 148 15.81 -0.70 -10.81
CA ALA A 148 15.00 -0.33 -9.64
C ALA A 148 15.72 -0.54 -8.31
N ALA A 149 16.36 -1.70 -8.11
CA ALA A 149 17.04 -2.01 -6.85
C ALA A 149 18.29 -1.17 -6.61
N ALA A 150 19.07 -0.88 -7.66
CA ALA A 150 20.23 -0.02 -7.55
C ALA A 150 19.82 1.44 -7.29
N TYR A 151 18.75 1.90 -7.95
CA TYR A 151 18.17 3.23 -7.70
C TYR A 151 17.60 3.36 -6.28
N HIS A 152 16.87 2.35 -5.80
CA HIS A 152 16.30 2.33 -4.46
C HIS A 152 17.39 2.53 -3.39
N LYS A 153 18.49 1.77 -3.50
CA LYS A 153 19.68 1.92 -2.64
C LYS A 153 20.32 3.30 -2.79
N ALA A 154 20.50 3.80 -4.01
CA ALA A 154 21.12 5.10 -4.25
C ALA A 154 20.29 6.25 -3.66
N ASN A 155 18.96 6.17 -3.75
CA ASN A 155 18.06 7.18 -3.21
C ASN A 155 18.11 7.21 -1.68
N PHE A 156 17.97 6.07 -0.99
CA PHE A 156 18.11 6.02 0.47
C PHE A 156 19.51 6.42 0.97
N ALA A 157 20.56 6.07 0.23
CA ALA A 157 21.92 6.53 0.54
C ALA A 157 22.08 8.06 0.37
N GLY A 158 21.27 8.67 -0.50
CA GLY A 158 21.21 10.11 -0.71
C GLY A 158 20.18 10.85 0.15
N GLN A 159 19.51 10.15 1.08
CA GLN A 159 18.48 10.76 1.91
C GLN A 159 19.03 11.91 2.74
N ARG A 160 18.30 13.03 2.73
CA ARG A 160 18.65 14.20 3.52
C ARG A 160 18.17 14.04 4.96
N PRO A 161 18.87 14.63 5.95
CA PRO A 161 18.36 14.65 7.31
C PRO A 161 16.98 15.31 7.36
N GLU A 162 16.06 14.74 8.13
CA GLU A 162 14.71 15.27 8.35
C GLU A 162 14.72 16.75 8.73
N SER A 163 15.66 17.16 9.59
CA SER A 163 15.81 18.56 10.01
C SER A 163 16.15 19.56 8.89
N GLU A 164 16.73 19.09 7.78
CA GLU A 164 17.00 19.91 6.60
C GLU A 164 15.81 19.88 5.64
N GLU A 165 15.13 18.74 5.52
CA GLU A 165 13.88 18.64 4.76
C GLU A 165 12.81 19.56 5.35
N GLU A 166 12.66 19.63 6.68
CA GLU A 166 11.74 20.56 7.36
C GLU A 166 11.97 22.03 6.97
N LYS A 167 13.19 22.39 6.56
CA LYS A 167 13.59 23.76 6.22
C LYS A 167 13.47 24.09 4.73
N GLY A 168 12.99 23.19 3.89
CA GLY A 168 12.90 23.44 2.44
C GLY A 168 13.89 22.64 1.59
N ASP A 169 14.88 21.98 2.22
CA ASP A 169 15.99 21.34 1.51
C ASP A 169 15.70 19.85 1.29
N SER A 170 14.88 19.57 0.27
CA SER A 170 14.46 18.20 -0.08
C SER A 170 14.92 17.78 -1.47
N TYR A 171 14.55 16.57 -1.88
CA TYR A 171 14.92 16.02 -3.17
C TYR A 171 14.49 16.93 -4.32
N THR A 172 15.40 17.12 -5.26
CA THR A 172 15.13 17.80 -6.53
C THR A 172 15.10 16.78 -7.68
N LEU A 173 14.54 17.16 -8.83
CA LEU A 173 14.65 16.32 -10.04
C LEU A 173 16.12 16.05 -10.43
N ALA A 174 17.03 16.99 -10.14
CA ALA A 174 18.46 16.80 -10.37
C ALA A 174 19.04 15.70 -9.48
N ASP A 175 18.62 15.63 -8.21
CA ASP A 175 19.00 14.55 -7.28
C ASP A 175 18.48 13.21 -7.79
N ILE A 176 17.21 13.14 -8.22
CA ILE A 176 16.62 11.91 -8.79
C ILE A 176 17.40 11.43 -10.03
N LYS A 177 17.78 12.35 -10.92
CA LYS A 177 18.62 12.04 -12.09
C LYS A 177 19.99 11.52 -11.69
N LYS A 178 20.62 12.13 -10.69
CA LYS A 178 21.90 11.70 -10.12
C LYS A 178 21.80 10.29 -9.53
N TYR A 179 20.73 9.96 -8.80
CA TYR A 179 20.52 8.63 -8.25
C TYR A 179 20.37 7.57 -9.34
N GLY A 180 19.71 7.88 -10.45
CA GLY A 180 19.67 6.99 -11.62
C GLY A 180 21.06 6.73 -12.22
N GLN A 181 21.90 7.76 -12.32
CA GLN A 181 23.29 7.58 -12.78
C GLN A 181 24.10 6.71 -11.80
N GLN A 182 23.96 6.96 -10.49
CA GLN A 182 24.61 6.16 -9.44
C GLN A 182 24.12 4.71 -9.42
N ALA A 183 22.88 4.48 -9.85
CA ALA A 183 22.30 3.15 -10.05
C ALA A 183 22.87 2.41 -11.28
N GLY A 184 23.70 3.05 -12.10
CA GLY A 184 24.30 2.45 -13.30
C GLY A 184 23.51 2.69 -14.59
N ILE A 185 22.44 3.49 -14.55
CA ILE A 185 21.69 3.89 -15.74
C ILE A 185 22.58 4.82 -16.59
N THR A 186 22.95 4.38 -17.80
CA THR A 186 23.90 5.08 -18.67
C THR A 186 23.43 5.10 -20.14
N GLY A 187 24.08 5.91 -20.98
CA GLY A 187 23.82 5.96 -22.42
C GLY A 187 22.36 6.28 -22.76
N ALA A 188 21.78 5.53 -23.70
CA ALA A 188 20.39 5.73 -24.13
C ALA A 188 19.36 5.45 -23.02
N ALA A 189 19.66 4.54 -22.09
CA ALA A 189 18.80 4.28 -20.93
C ALA A 189 18.74 5.50 -20.01
N LEU A 190 19.86 6.20 -19.82
CA LEU A 190 19.89 7.42 -19.01
C LEU A 190 19.07 8.55 -19.63
N THR A 191 19.08 8.68 -20.96
CA THR A 191 18.21 9.64 -21.65
C THR A 191 16.74 9.34 -21.39
N LYS A 192 16.30 8.08 -21.55
CA LYS A 192 14.92 7.66 -21.29
C LYS A 192 14.52 7.88 -19.84
N PHE A 193 15.37 7.46 -18.91
CA PHE A 193 15.18 7.66 -17.48
C PHE A 193 15.00 9.14 -17.15
N ASN A 194 15.89 10.01 -17.64
CA ASN A 194 15.81 11.45 -17.39
C ASN A 194 14.51 12.05 -17.94
N THR A 195 14.07 11.66 -19.15
CA THR A 195 12.78 12.07 -19.70
C THR A 195 11.61 11.61 -18.83
N CYS A 196 11.62 10.35 -18.39
CA CYS A 196 10.58 9.82 -17.50
C CYS A 196 10.51 10.57 -16.15
N VAL A 197 11.67 10.96 -15.62
CA VAL A 197 11.78 11.77 -14.40
C VAL A 197 11.23 13.18 -14.63
N ASP A 198 11.61 13.84 -15.73
CA ASP A 198 11.16 15.20 -16.06
C ASP A 198 9.64 15.27 -16.29
N ASP A 199 9.10 14.31 -17.03
CA ASP A 199 7.68 14.21 -17.36
C ASP A 199 6.83 13.71 -16.18
N ARG A 200 7.47 13.23 -15.10
CA ARG A 200 6.81 12.57 -13.97
C ARG A 200 5.85 11.48 -14.42
N SER A 201 6.29 10.64 -15.37
CA SER A 201 5.43 9.70 -16.11
C SER A 201 4.62 8.76 -15.23
N TYR A 202 5.08 8.48 -14.01
CA TYR A 202 4.46 7.60 -13.04
C TYR A 202 3.85 8.31 -11.82
N ALA A 203 3.75 9.65 -11.78
CA ALA A 203 3.14 10.35 -10.64
C ALA A 203 1.70 9.88 -10.31
N LYS A 204 0.91 9.54 -11.34
CA LYS A 204 -0.43 8.93 -11.12
C LYS A 204 -0.33 7.54 -10.50
N TYR A 205 0.66 6.74 -10.88
CA TYR A 205 0.89 5.41 -10.33
C TYR A 205 1.35 5.49 -8.86
N VAL A 206 2.21 6.45 -8.52
CA VAL A 206 2.62 6.76 -7.14
C VAL A 206 1.38 7.04 -6.28
N LYS A 207 0.55 8.00 -6.70
CA LYS A 207 -0.67 8.37 -5.96
C LYS A 207 -1.64 7.18 -5.79
N ALA A 208 -1.80 6.36 -6.83
CA ALA A 208 -2.63 5.18 -6.78
C ALA A 208 -2.06 4.12 -5.81
N THR A 209 -0.75 3.92 -5.81
CA THR A 209 -0.06 3.02 -4.86
C THR A 209 -0.27 3.46 -3.42
N MET A 210 -0.05 4.74 -3.11
CA MET A 210 -0.32 5.33 -1.79
C MET A 210 -1.78 5.13 -1.36
N THR A 211 -2.73 5.39 -2.27
CA THR A 211 -4.17 5.22 -2.01
C THR A 211 -4.54 3.76 -1.74
N ASN A 212 -3.96 2.82 -2.48
CA ASN A 212 -4.25 1.40 -2.34
C ASN A 212 -3.60 0.80 -1.09
N ALA A 213 -2.39 1.23 -0.74
CA ALA A 213 -1.71 0.86 0.49
C ALA A 213 -2.54 1.22 1.73
N GLY A 214 -3.12 2.42 1.76
CA GLY A 214 -4.00 2.86 2.86
C GLY A 214 -5.31 2.06 2.99
N LYS A 215 -5.69 1.25 1.99
CA LYS A 215 -6.87 0.36 2.04
C LYS A 215 -6.52 -1.07 2.44
N ALA A 216 -5.24 -1.44 2.45
CA ALA A 216 -4.78 -2.80 2.70
C ALA A 216 -4.49 -3.09 4.18
N GLY A 217 -4.52 -2.07 5.04
CA GLY A 217 -4.37 -2.19 6.50
C GLY A 217 -5.69 -2.03 7.26
#